data_AF-A0A392P803-F1
#
_entry.id   AF-A0A392P803-F1
#
_cell.length_a   1.000
_cell.length_b   1.000
_cell.length_c   1.000
_cell.angle_alpha   90.00
_cell.angle_beta   90.00
_cell.angle_gamma   90.00
#
_symmetry.space_group_name_H-M   'P 1'
#
loop_
_entity.id
_entity.type
_entity.pdbx_description
1 polymer ?
#
loop_
_entity_poly.entity_id
_entity_poly.type
_entity_poly.pdbx_seq_one_letter_code
_entity_poly.pdbx_strand_id
1 'polypeptide(L)'
;MSLFMLDYCKAVDRQVWPHQHPLRQFDRDLSAEILRKLEERGADLDHLMEMEEKDIGALIRYAPGGRLVKQYLGYFPSLQLSATVSPITRTVLKVDLVITPTFIWKDRFHGTAQRWWILVE
;
A
#
# COMPACT_ATOMS: atom_id res chain seq x y z
N MET A 1 17.79 -4.74 9.80
CA MET A 1 17.68 -6.21 9.64
C MET A 1 16.27 -6.74 9.87
N SER A 2 15.54 -6.22 10.86
CA SER A 2 14.13 -6.55 11.14
C SER A 2 13.19 -6.34 9.95
N LEU A 3 13.30 -5.19 9.26
CA LEU A 3 12.45 -4.84 8.11
C LEU A 3 12.56 -5.85 6.95
N PHE A 4 13.78 -6.27 6.63
CA PHE A 4 14.02 -7.27 5.58
C PHE A 4 13.29 -8.59 5.87
N MET A 5 13.39 -9.09 7.10
CA MET A 5 12.73 -10.34 7.47
C MET A 5 11.20 -10.20 7.45
N LEU A 6 10.67 -9.04 7.89
CA LEU A 6 9.25 -8.75 7.81
C LEU A 6 8.74 -8.76 6.36
N ASP A 7 9.49 -8.20 5.42
CA ASP A 7 9.09 -8.20 4.01
C ASP A 7 9.10 -9.61 3.40
N TYR A 8 10.04 -10.46 3.78
CA TYR A 8 10.02 -11.87 3.37
C TYR A 8 8.87 -12.65 4.01
N CYS A 9 8.53 -12.41 5.28
CA CYS A 9 7.35 -13.00 5.90
C CYS A 9 6.07 -12.61 5.15
N LYS A 10 5.92 -11.33 4.78
CA LYS A 10 4.79 -10.87 3.95
C LYS A 10 4.80 -11.55 2.58
N ALA A 11 5.97 -11.68 1.96
CA ALA A 11 6.10 -12.25 0.63
C ALA A 11 5.68 -13.73 0.59
N VAL A 12 6.06 -14.50 1.62
CA VAL A 12 5.65 -15.89 1.76
C VAL A 12 4.14 -16.00 2.01
N ASP A 13 3.61 -15.21 2.94
CA ASP A 13 2.19 -15.26 3.33
C ASP A 13 1.25 -14.86 2.18
N ARG A 14 1.61 -13.78 1.47
CA ARG A 14 0.82 -13.25 0.35
C ARG A 14 1.17 -13.90 -0.99
N GLN A 15 2.23 -14.68 -1.07
CA GLN A 15 2.79 -15.23 -2.31
C GLN A 15 3.11 -14.13 -3.36
N VAL A 16 3.54 -12.96 -2.88
CA VAL A 16 3.93 -11.80 -3.71
C VAL A 16 5.32 -11.35 -3.30
N TRP A 17 6.28 -11.43 -4.22
CA TRP A 17 7.66 -11.04 -3.91
C TRP A 17 7.82 -9.52 -3.79
N PRO A 18 8.80 -9.02 -3.01
CA PRO A 18 9.00 -7.58 -2.80
C PRO A 18 9.27 -6.78 -4.09
N HIS A 19 9.76 -7.42 -5.15
CA HIS A 19 10.03 -6.80 -6.45
C HIS A 19 8.83 -6.83 -7.40
N GLN A 20 7.72 -7.47 -7.02
CA GLN A 20 6.49 -7.48 -7.80
C GLN A 20 5.57 -6.33 -7.38
N HIS A 21 4.61 -5.98 -8.23
CA HIS A 21 3.70 -4.89 -7.91
C HIS A 21 2.80 -5.27 -6.71
N PRO A 22 2.65 -4.39 -5.69
CA PRO A 22 1.83 -4.68 -4.52
C PRO A 22 0.35 -5.01 -4.78
N LEU A 23 -0.21 -4.55 -5.91
CA LEU A 23 -1.58 -4.84 -6.32
C LEU A 23 -1.79 -6.32 -6.69
N ARG A 24 -0.72 -7.11 -6.82
CA ARG A 24 -0.82 -8.57 -6.98
C ARG A 24 -1.54 -9.27 -5.83
N GLN A 25 -1.65 -8.65 -4.64
CA GLN A 25 -2.49 -9.18 -3.56
C GLN A 25 -3.99 -9.23 -3.91
N PHE A 26 -4.39 -8.59 -5.03
CA PHE A 26 -5.74 -8.57 -5.58
C PHE A 26 -5.83 -9.33 -6.92
N ASP A 27 -4.92 -10.27 -7.19
CA ASP A 27 -4.83 -11.03 -8.45
C ASP A 27 -6.13 -11.76 -8.87
N ARG A 28 -7.01 -12.08 -7.93
CA ARG A 28 -8.33 -12.66 -8.21
C ARG A 28 -9.29 -11.69 -8.90
N ASP A 29 -9.09 -10.39 -8.72
CA ASP A 29 -9.99 -9.36 -9.25
C ASP A 29 -9.30 -8.41 -10.24
N LEU A 30 -7.97 -8.26 -10.16
CA LEU A 30 -7.14 -7.57 -11.15
C LEU A 30 -6.50 -8.59 -12.10
N SER A 31 -6.82 -8.48 -13.38
CA SER A 31 -6.25 -9.38 -14.40
C SER A 31 -4.72 -9.33 -14.43
N ALA A 32 -4.09 -10.48 -14.72
CA ALA A 32 -2.64 -10.59 -14.85
C ALA A 32 -2.05 -9.64 -15.91
N GLU A 33 -2.81 -9.32 -16.96
CA GLU A 33 -2.38 -8.36 -17.99
C GLU A 33 -2.25 -6.94 -17.44
N ILE A 34 -3.22 -6.48 -16.63
CA ILE A 34 -3.15 -5.16 -15.98
C ILE A 34 -1.92 -5.09 -15.07
N LEU A 35 -1.73 -6.11 -14.22
CA LEU A 35 -0.60 -6.18 -13.29
C LEU A 35 0.74 -6.15 -14.04
N ARG A 36 0.87 -6.94 -15.12
CA ARG A 36 2.09 -6.96 -15.95
C ARG A 36 2.36 -5.60 -16.59
N LYS A 37 1.33 -4.91 -17.09
CA LYS A 37 1.51 -3.57 -17.68
C LYS A 37 1.94 -2.53 -16.65
N LEU A 38 1.42 -2.60 -15.42
CA LEU A 38 1.87 -1.71 -14.35
C LEU A 38 3.35 -1.96 -13.99
N GLU A 39 3.76 -3.22 -13.92
CA GLU A 39 5.15 -3.63 -13.68
C GLU A 39 6.09 -3.20 -14.83
N GLU A 40 5.70 -3.44 -16.08
CA GLU A 40 6.46 -3.02 -17.28
C GLU A 40 6.64 -1.50 -17.36
N ARG A 41 5.69 -0.73 -16.81
CA ARG A 41 5.74 0.73 -16.74
C ARG A 41 6.50 1.24 -15.52
N GLY A 42 6.87 0.37 -14.59
CA GLY A 42 7.51 0.76 -13.33
C GLY A 42 6.63 1.68 -12.48
N ALA A 43 5.30 1.55 -12.58
CA ALA A 43 4.38 2.38 -11.82
C ALA A 43 4.35 1.91 -10.36
N ASP A 44 4.75 2.78 -9.44
CA ASP A 44 4.64 2.53 -8.01
C ASP A 44 3.26 2.91 -7.46
N LEU A 45 2.97 2.47 -6.23
CA LEU A 45 1.68 2.74 -5.59
C LEU A 45 1.44 4.23 -5.35
N ASP A 46 2.45 4.96 -4.89
CA ASP A 46 2.30 6.36 -4.49
C ASP A 46 1.99 7.22 -5.72
N HIS A 47 2.68 6.99 -6.82
CA HIS A 47 2.41 7.65 -8.09
C HIS A 47 0.99 7.33 -8.60
N LEU A 48 0.60 6.05 -8.58
CA LEU A 48 -0.75 5.66 -9.01
C LEU A 48 -1.86 6.23 -8.11
N MET A 49 -1.59 6.44 -6.81
CA MET A 49 -2.53 7.07 -5.88
C MET A 49 -2.80 8.53 -6.23
N GLU A 50 -1.83 9.24 -6.82
CA GLU A 50 -1.98 10.63 -7.28
C GLU A 50 -2.59 10.73 -8.68
N MET A 51 -2.41 9.73 -9.54
CA MET A 51 -2.90 9.75 -10.92
C MET A 51 -4.43 9.71 -11.03
N GLU A 52 -5.00 10.42 -12.00
CA GLU A 52 -6.42 10.32 -12.33
C GLU A 52 -6.76 8.98 -12.99
N GLU A 53 -8.01 8.52 -12.86
CA GLU A 53 -8.47 7.25 -13.46
C GLU A 53 -8.17 7.17 -14.96
N LYS A 54 -8.32 8.29 -15.67
CA LYS A 54 -8.06 8.40 -17.12
C LYS A 54 -6.58 8.18 -17.45
N ASP A 55 -5.68 8.73 -16.64
CA ASP A 55 -4.24 8.63 -16.85
C ASP A 55 -3.74 7.22 -16.57
N ILE A 56 -4.28 6.59 -15.52
CA ILE A 56 -4.01 5.17 -15.25
C ILE A 56 -4.47 4.31 -16.43
N GLY A 57 -5.68 4.55 -16.95
CA GLY A 57 -6.20 3.85 -18.11
C GLY A 57 -5.34 4.03 -19.37
N ALA A 58 -4.80 5.24 -19.58
CA ALA A 58 -3.86 5.53 -20.67
C ALA A 58 -2.52 4.81 -20.48
N LEU A 59 -1.97 4.81 -19.26
CA LEU A 59 -0.71 4.17 -18.88
C LEU A 59 -0.71 2.66 -19.21
N ILE A 60 -1.80 1.97 -18.85
CA ILE A 60 -2.00 0.54 -19.12
C ILE A 60 -2.63 0.27 -20.50
N ARG A 61 -2.83 1.31 -21.32
CA ARG A 61 -3.48 1.24 -22.65
C ARG A 61 -4.81 0.46 -22.62
N TYR A 62 -5.58 0.65 -21.55
CA TYR A 62 -6.87 0.02 -21.32
C TYR A 62 -7.74 0.94 -20.44
N ALA A 63 -8.54 1.78 -21.10
CA ALA A 63 -9.30 2.84 -20.42
C ALA A 63 -10.25 2.33 -19.31
N PRO A 64 -11.04 1.25 -19.49
CA PRO A 64 -11.88 0.72 -18.41
C PRO A 64 -11.09 0.22 -17.20
N GLY A 65 -9.84 -0.21 -17.41
CA GLY A 65 -8.96 -0.67 -16.33
C GLY A 65 -8.51 0.45 -15.39
N GLY A 66 -8.50 1.71 -15.84
CA GLY A 66 -8.11 2.85 -15.01
C GLY A 66 -8.98 3.00 -13.76
N ARG A 67 -10.31 2.95 -13.94
CA ARG A 67 -11.28 2.96 -12.83
C ARG A 67 -11.11 1.76 -11.90
N LEU A 68 -10.90 0.58 -12.47
CA LEU A 68 -10.70 -0.64 -11.70
C LEU A 68 -9.45 -0.53 -10.82
N VAL A 69 -8.31 -0.16 -11.41
CA VAL A 69 -7.06 0.03 -10.67
C VAL A 69 -7.21 1.09 -9.58
N LYS A 70 -7.84 2.24 -9.87
CA LYS A 70 -8.09 3.30 -8.88
C LYS A 70 -8.93 2.81 -7.70
N GLN A 71 -9.95 1.99 -7.97
CA GLN A 71 -10.76 1.38 -6.93
C GLN A 71 -9.93 0.47 -6.01
N TYR A 72 -9.06 -0.38 -6.56
CA TYR A 72 -8.21 -1.29 -5.77
C TYR A 72 -7.07 -0.56 -5.04
N LEU A 73 -6.56 0.53 -5.60
CA LEU A 73 -5.66 1.44 -4.89
C LEU A 73 -6.33 2.01 -3.64
N GLY A 74 -7.60 2.42 -3.74
CA GLY A 74 -8.39 2.86 -2.60
C GLY A 74 -8.63 1.79 -1.53
N TYR A 75 -8.50 0.50 -1.86
CA TYR A 75 -8.56 -0.60 -0.89
C TYR A 75 -7.20 -0.93 -0.28
N PHE A 76 -6.11 -0.50 -0.91
CA PHE A 76 -4.77 -0.80 -0.41
C PHE A 76 -4.57 -0.15 0.97
N PRO A 77 -4.23 -0.93 2.03
CA PRO A 77 -4.07 -0.37 3.37
C PRO A 77 -3.01 0.73 3.42
N SER A 78 -3.44 1.94 3.77
CA SER A 78 -2.59 3.13 3.89
C SER A 78 -2.91 3.89 5.18
N LEU A 79 -1.88 4.48 5.78
CA LEU A 79 -1.99 5.27 7.00
C LEU A 79 -1.35 6.63 6.78
N GLN A 80 -2.00 7.67 7.28
CA GLN A 80 -1.39 8.98 7.49
C GLN A 80 -0.96 9.07 8.95
N LEU A 81 0.32 9.40 9.16
CA LEU A 81 0.91 9.55 10.49
C LEU A 81 1.21 11.03 10.75
N SER A 82 0.90 11.51 11.96
CA SER A 82 1.34 12.80 12.46
C SER A 82 1.92 12.62 13.85
N ALA A 83 3.12 13.13 14.09
CA ALA A 83 3.81 12.96 15.37
C ALA A 83 4.24 14.32 15.93
N THR A 84 3.98 14.54 17.22
CA THR A 84 4.54 15.67 17.96
C THR A 84 5.54 15.15 18.97
N VAL A 85 6.76 15.67 18.93
CA VAL A 85 7.85 15.25 19.84
C VAL A 85 8.10 16.36 20.85
N SER A 86 8.09 16.02 22.13
CA SER A 86 8.40 16.97 23.22
C SER A 86 9.40 16.37 24.20
N PRO A 87 10.41 17.15 24.65
CA PRO A 87 11.36 16.66 25.65
C PRO A 87 10.71 16.60 27.03
N ILE A 88 10.91 15.49 27.73
CA ILE A 88 10.53 15.34 29.15
C ILE A 88 11.77 15.56 30.02
N THR A 89 12.91 14.98 29.62
CA THR A 89 14.23 15.19 30.24
C THR A 89 15.29 15.31 29.15
N ARG A 90 16.57 15.48 29.56
CA ARG A 90 17.71 15.51 28.62
C ARG A 90 17.88 14.20 27.83
N THR A 91 17.33 13.09 28.30
CA THR A 91 17.49 11.76 27.69
C THR A 91 16.16 11.09 27.34
N VAL A 92 15.02 11.75 27.59
CA VAL A 92 13.68 11.19 27.38
C VAL A 92 12.84 12.14 26.54
N LEU A 93 12.37 11.63 25.41
CA LEU A 93 11.41 12.29 24.53
C LEU A 93 10.04 11.62 24.67
N LYS A 94 8.98 12.42 24.68
CA LYS A 94 7.61 11.98 24.52
C LYS A 94 7.20 12.17 23.06
N VAL A 95 6.65 11.13 22.45
CA VAL A 95 6.14 11.15 21.08
C VAL A 95 4.63 10.93 21.14
N ASP A 96 3.88 11.98 20.82
CA ASP A 96 2.43 11.89 20.64
C ASP A 96 2.16 11.56 19.16
N LEU A 97 1.83 10.30 18.86
CA LEU A 97 1.57 9.80 17.51
C LEU A 97 0.06 9.71 17.24
N VAL A 98 -0.40 10.38 16.18
CA VAL A 98 -1.75 10.30 15.63
C VAL A 98 -1.70 9.45 14.36
N ILE A 99 -2.54 8.42 14.32
CA ILE A 99 -2.63 7.47 13.20
C ILE A 99 -4.02 7.58 12.58
N THR A 100 -4.09 7.92 11.31
CA THR A 100 -5.35 8.05 10.56
C THR A 100 -5.34 7.07 9.39
N PRO A 101 -6.28 6.11 9.32
CA PRO A 101 -6.42 5.26 8.14
C PRO A 101 -6.96 6.05 6.95
N THR A 102 -6.34 5.90 5.79
CA THR A 102 -6.68 6.66 4.56
C THR A 102 -7.11 5.75 3.41
N PHE A 103 -7.64 4.57 3.73
CA PHE A 103 -8.11 3.57 2.77
C PHE A 103 -9.55 3.14 3.06
N ILE A 104 -10.22 2.59 2.04
CA ILE A 104 -11.58 2.07 2.13
C ILE A 104 -11.53 0.61 2.58
N TRP A 105 -12.19 0.33 3.70
CA TRP A 105 -12.24 -1.03 4.22
C TRP A 105 -13.11 -1.97 3.36
N LYS A 106 -12.63 -3.20 3.15
CA LYS A 106 -13.33 -4.31 2.51
C LYS A 106 -13.06 -5.60 3.28
N ASP A 107 -14.08 -6.15 3.93
CA ASP A 107 -13.95 -7.36 4.76
C ASP A 107 -13.34 -8.55 4.01
N ARG A 108 -13.65 -8.69 2.71
CA ARG A 108 -13.07 -9.72 1.84
C ARG A 108 -11.54 -9.68 1.79
N PHE A 109 -10.92 -8.49 1.84
CA PHE A 109 -9.47 -8.31 1.74
C PHE A 109 -8.83 -8.08 3.11
N HIS A 110 -9.54 -7.41 4.02
CA HIS A 110 -8.97 -6.96 5.29
C HIS A 110 -9.31 -7.84 6.49
N GLY A 111 -10.29 -8.74 6.35
CA GLY A 111 -10.76 -9.59 7.44
C GLY A 111 -11.41 -8.77 8.54
N THR A 112 -11.12 -9.12 9.80
CA THR A 112 -11.67 -8.46 10.99
C THR A 112 -10.78 -7.32 11.51
N ALA A 113 -9.49 -7.33 11.17
CA ALA A 113 -8.51 -6.36 11.66
C ALA A 113 -7.27 -6.32 10.75
N GLN A 114 -6.69 -5.13 10.59
CA GLN A 114 -5.39 -4.93 9.94
C GLN A 114 -4.35 -4.60 11.01
N ARG A 115 -3.25 -5.36 11.02
CA ARG A 115 -2.19 -5.24 12.02
C ARG A 115 -1.04 -4.42 11.46
N TRP A 116 -0.50 -3.52 12.28
CA TRP A 116 0.60 -2.63 11.92
C TRP A 116 1.70 -2.72 12.97
N TRP A 117 2.95 -2.62 12.52
CA TRP A 117 4.10 -2.46 13.40
C TRP A 117 4.47 -0.98 13.46
N ILE A 118 4.53 -0.42 14.67
CA ILE A 118 5.07 0.93 14.91
C ILE A 118 6.51 0.74 15.39
N LEU A 119 7.46 1.10 14.53
CA LEU A 119 8.88 1.03 14.83
C LEU A 119 9.38 2.46 15.03
N VAL A 120 10.11 2.70 16.12
CA VAL A 120 10.80 3.96 16.39
C VAL A 120 12.28 3.62 16.35
N GLU A 121 12.96 4.07 15.29
CA GLU A 121 14.38 3.79 15.01
C GLU A 121 15.20 5.09 15.02
#